data_AF-A0A7W3MX64-F1
#
_entry.id   AF-A0A7W3MX64-F1
#
_cell.length_a   1.000
_cell.length_b   1.000
_cell.length_c   1.000
_cell.angle_alpha   90.00
_cell.angle_beta   90.00
_cell.angle_gamma   90.00
#
_symmetry.space_group_name_H-M   'P 1'
#
loop_
_entity.id
_entity.type
_entity.pdbx_description
1 polymer ?
#
loop_
_entity_poly.entity_id
_entity_poly.type
_entity_poly.pdbx_seq_one_letter_code
_entity_poly.pdbx_strand_id
1 'polypeptide(L)' 'MPYVPPMVHSRTANGPAYLLAWERTPDGAWEADIAWIEIEGEAQQGRTARVAADDVTKIEGQDYSRVPRRTP' A
#
# COMPACT_ATOMS: atom_id res chain seq x y z
N MET A 1 -10.56 6.35 -17.39
CA MET A 1 -9.71 5.14 -17.34
C MET A 1 -9.67 4.63 -15.90
N PRO A 2 -9.80 3.32 -15.67
CA PRO A 2 -9.58 2.74 -14.35
C PRO A 2 -8.16 3.07 -13.90
N TYR A 3 -8.03 3.45 -12.63
CA TYR A 3 -6.75 3.79 -12.00
C TYR A 3 -6.20 2.55 -11.32
N VAL A 4 -4.99 2.15 -11.70
CA VAL A 4 -4.23 1.15 -10.97
C VAL A 4 -3.37 1.91 -9.96
N PRO A 5 -3.48 1.63 -8.65
CA PRO A 5 -2.64 2.28 -7.65
C PRO A 5 -1.14 2.04 -7.93
N PRO A 6 -0.25 2.96 -7.56
CA PRO A 6 1.18 2.71 -7.63
C PRO A 6 1.58 1.66 -6.60
N MET A 7 2.70 1.00 -6.81
CA MET A 7 3.28 0.05 -5.87
C MET A 7 4.36 0.69 -5.00
N VAL A 8 4.60 0.10 -3.85
CA VAL A 8 5.66 0.43 -2.89
C VAL A 8 6.34 -0.86 -2.46
N HIS A 9 7.61 -0.78 -2.04
CA HIS A 9 8.19 -1.85 -1.25
C HIS A 9 7.59 -1.83 0.15
N SER A 10 7.15 -2.99 0.66
CA SER A 10 6.61 -3.15 2.00
C SER A 10 7.28 -4.33 2.70
N ARG A 11 7.72 -4.09 3.94
CA ARG A 11 8.24 -5.17 4.80
C ARG A 11 7.15 -6.18 5.13
N THR A 12 5.93 -5.72 5.40
CA THR A 12 4.77 -6.57 5.74
C THR A 12 4.36 -7.48 4.60
N ALA A 13 4.40 -6.99 3.35
CA ALA A 13 4.14 -7.80 2.17
C ALA A 13 5.34 -8.66 1.75
N ASN A 14 6.50 -8.51 2.41
CA ASN A 14 7.78 -9.09 2.03
C ASN A 14 8.11 -8.88 0.53
N GLY A 15 7.81 -7.69 0.00
CA GLY A 15 7.83 -7.44 -1.43
C GLY A 15 7.05 -6.20 -1.86
N PRO A 16 6.74 -6.08 -3.16
CA PRO A 16 5.96 -4.97 -3.67
C PRO A 16 4.47 -5.13 -3.33
N ALA A 17 3.84 -4.04 -2.89
CA ALA A 17 2.41 -3.97 -2.61
C ALA A 17 1.82 -2.71 -3.26
N TYR A 18 0.56 -2.77 -3.68
CA TYR A 18 -0.19 -1.61 -4.14
C TYR A 18 -0.46 -0.67 -2.96
N LEU A 19 -0.19 0.62 -3.13
CA LEU A 19 -0.52 1.66 -2.17
C LEU A 19 -1.91 2.22 -2.47
N LEU A 20 -2.90 1.77 -1.71
CA LEU A 20 -4.30 2.09 -1.93
C LEU A 20 -4.69 3.48 -1.41
N ALA A 21 -4.17 3.87 -0.25
CA ALA A 21 -4.41 5.16 0.37
C ALA A 21 -3.38 5.47 1.46
N TRP A 22 -3.31 6.75 1.82
CA TRP A 22 -2.77 7.20 3.10
C TRP A 22 -3.93 7.48 4.04
N GLU A 23 -3.88 6.98 5.27
CA GLU A 23 -4.88 7.24 6.31
C GLU A 23 -4.21 7.91 7.50
N ARG A 24 -4.82 9.00 7.98
CA ARG A 24 -4.33 9.67 9.18
C ARG A 24 -4.94 9.03 10.41
N THR A 25 -4.11 8.66 11.37
CA THR A 25 -4.55 8.09 12.64
C THR A 25 -5.07 9.19 13.59
N PRO A 26 -5.83 8.85 14.65
CA PRO A 26 -6.35 9.85 15.59
C PRO A 26 -5.26 10.66 16.32
N ASP A 27 -4.07 10.10 16.51
CA ASP A 27 -2.88 10.76 17.07
C ASP A 27 -2.10 11.59 16.02
N GLY A 28 -2.57 11.61 14.77
CA GLY A 28 -2.07 12.47 13.71
C GLY A 28 -0.94 11.89 12.86
N ALA A 29 -0.51 10.65 13.13
CA ALA A 29 0.42 9.91 12.29
C ALA A 29 -0.22 9.47 10.97
N TRP A 30 0.60 9.03 10.01
CA TRP A 30 0.13 8.51 8.73
C TRP A 30 0.41 7.00 8.63
N GLU A 31 -0.61 6.27 8.19
CA GLU A 31 -0.52 4.86 7.82
C GLU A 31 -0.78 4.69 6.32
N ALA A 32 -0.12 3.71 5.71
CA ALA A 32 -0.37 3.26 4.36
C ALA A 32 -1.37 2.10 4.36
N ASP A 33 -2.47 2.24 3.63
CA ASP A 33 -3.36 1.14 3.26
C ASP A 33 -2.78 0.45 2.02
N ILE A 34 -2.37 -0.81 2.16
CA ILE A 34 -1.67 -1.57 1.12
C ILE A 34 -2.37 -2.87 0.76
N ALA A 35 -2.16 -3.35 -0.47
CA ALA A 35 -2.64 -4.65 -0.94
C ALA A 35 -1.59 -5.41 -1.76
N TRP A 36 -1.52 -6.73 -1.58
CA TRP A 36 -0.64 -7.61 -2.37
C TRP A 36 -1.32 -8.96 -2.61
N ILE A 37 -0.74 -9.75 -3.51
CA ILE A 37 -1.16 -11.13 -3.78
C ILE A 37 -0.10 -12.07 -3.21
N GLU A 38 -0.54 -13.06 -2.44
CA GLU A 38 0.26 -14.20 -2.03
C GLU A 38 -0.05 -15.39 -2.92
N ILE A 39 0.99 -16.16 -3.24
CA ILE A 39 0.89 -17.41 -4.00
C ILE A 39 1.31 -18.56 -3.10
N GLU A 40 0.43 -19.53 -2.90
CA GLU A 40 0.70 -20.75 -2.14
C GLU A 40 0.34 -21.96 -3.02
N GLY A 41 1.37 -22.56 -3.64
CA GLY A 41 1.17 -23.55 -4.70
C GLY A 41 0.44 -22.93 -5.90
N GLU A 42 -0.74 -23.45 -6.23
CA GLU A 42 -1.60 -22.92 -7.30
C GLU A 42 -2.64 -21.91 -6.80
N ALA A 43 -2.77 -21.72 -5.48
CA ALA A 43 -3.72 -20.78 -4.90
C ALA A 43 -3.19 -19.35 -4.94
N GLN A 44 -4.08 -18.41 -5.26
CA GLN A 44 -3.81 -16.97 -5.21
C GLN A 44 -4.71 -16.34 -4.17
N GLN A 45 -4.13 -15.62 -3.21
CA GLN A 45 -4.89 -14.94 -2.16
C GLN A 45 -4.53 -13.46 -2.10
N GLY A 46 -5.55 -12.61 -2.16
CA GLY A 46 -5.39 -11.17 -1.91
C GLY A 46 -5.25 -10.89 -0.42
N ARG A 47 -4.29 -10.03 -0.08
CA ARG A 47 -4.07 -9.51 1.28
C ARG A 47 -4.19 -8.01 1.28
N THR A 48 -4.60 -7.47 2.43
CA THR A 48 -4.57 -6.04 2.72
C THR A 48 -4.02 -5.83 4.12
N ALA A 49 -3.37 -4.69 4.34
CA ALA A 49 -2.92 -4.28 5.66
C ALA A 49 -2.81 -2.77 5.74
N ARG A 50 -2.94 -2.23 6.96
CA ARG A 50 -2.46 -0.90 7.31
C ARG A 50 -1.09 -1.02 7.93
N VAL A 51 -0.13 -0.22 7.47
CA VAL A 51 1.25 -0.22 7.97
C VAL A 51 1.70 1.21 8.22
N ALA A 52 2.70 1.41 9.10
CA ALA A 52 3.26 2.73 9.32
C ALA A 52 3.84 3.29 8.01
N ALA A 53 3.78 4.61 7.82
CA ALA A 53 4.34 5.24 6.62
C ALA A 53 5.84 4.95 6.42
N ASP A 54 6.59 4.76 7.51
CA ASP A 54 8.01 4.45 7.48
C ASP A 54 8.31 2.98 7.09
N ASP A 55 7.30 2.11 7.07
CA ASP A 55 7.43 0.71 6.65
C ASP A 55 7.23 0.50 5.15
N VAL A 56 6.95 1.58 4.40
CA VAL A 56 6.84 1.54 2.94
C VAL A 56 7.86 2.45 2.27
N THR A 57 8.48 1.94 1.21
CA THR A 57 9.45 2.71 0.40
C THR A 57 8.93 2.85 -1.02
N LYS A 58 9.02 4.06 -1.58
CA LYS A 58 8.60 4.32 -2.96
C LYS A 58 9.44 3.51 -3.94
N ILE A 59 8.81 3.06 -5.00
CA ILE A 59 9.45 2.50 -6.19
C ILE A 59 9.60 3.63 -7.20
N GLU A 60 10.81 3.81 -7.73
CA GLU A 60 11.08 4.87 -8.70
C GLU A 60 10.26 4.71 -10.00
N GLY A 61 9.92 5.84 -10.62
CA GLY A 61 9.18 5.86 -11.89
C GLY A 61 7.66 5.71 -11.76
N GLN A 62 7.11 5.58 -10.55
CA GLN A 62 5.66 5.49 -10.34
C GLN A 62 5.02 6.83 -9.98
N ASP A 63 3.76 7.02 -10.39
CA ASP A 63 2.98 8.21 -10.07
C ASP A 63 2.14 8.00 -8.79
N TYR A 64 2.50 8.76 -7.74
CA TYR A 64 1.82 8.75 -6.45
C TYR A 64 0.83 9.91 -6.25
N SER A 65 0.68 10.80 -7.24
CA SER A 65 -0.13 12.03 -7.11
C SER A 65 -1.62 11.73 -6.89
N ARG A 66 -2.06 10.55 -7.31
CA ARG A 66 -3.46 10.11 -7.24
C ARG A 66 -3.76 9.20 -6.05
N VAL A 67 -2.78 8.92 -5.19
CA VAL A 67 -3.01 8.13 -3.97
C VAL A 67 -3.90 8.95 -3.02
N PRO A 68 -5.10 8.45 -2.69
CA PRO A 68 -6.00 9.12 -1.75
C PRO A 68 -5.33 9.40 -0.41
N ARG A 69 -5.66 10.55 0.20
CA ARG A 69 -5.29 10.88 1.58
C ARG A 69 -6.58 11.05 2.37
N ARG A 70 -6.83 10.12 3.29
CA ARG A 70 -8.03 10.07 4.13
C ARG A 70 -7.70 10.64 5.51
N THR A 71 -8.55 11.52 6.01
CA THR A 71 -8.55 11.97 7.39
C THR A 71 -9.67 11.25 8.15
N PRO A 72 -9.49 10.98 9.46
CA PRO A 72 -10.51 10.36 10.29
C PRO A 72 -11.75 11.25 10.44
#